data_AF-A0A0F9GWQ9-F1
#
_entry.id   AF-A0A0F9GWQ9-F1
#
_cell.length_a   1.000
_cell.length_b   1.000
_cell.length_c   1.000
_cell.angle_alpha   90.00
_cell.angle_beta   90.00
_cell.angle_gamma   90.00
#
_symmetry.space_group_name_H-M   'P 1'
#
loop_
_entity.id
_entity.type
_entity.pdbx_description
1 polymer ?
#
loop_
_entity_poly.entity_id
_entity_poly.type
_entity_poly.pdbx_seq_one_letter_code
_entity_poly.pdbx_strand_id
1 'polypeptide(L)'
;MFKRFPYAVAVLGCAVVLMGGCQVAEDLGLGGPATAQPVRAPVPSGIAGTVSEYAHLVGYDVIVVRGYGLVVGLGTTGSAEAPPALRKYLGEQMRKHKLASPMAGTGMLTPGRMLADMDTAVVVLRGLIPAAAPRGTRFDLYVEALPSTQTTSLDGGMLMTAELHLGVGGSIGAISRTKSWAMGRGAIFVNPFPGTGKTERRAGRIPNGGVITRKQPIRLELRRSDFRT
;
A
#
# COMPACT_ATOMS: atom_id res chain seq x y z
N MET A 1 -26.77 -18.32 82.90
CA MET A 1 -27.35 -19.12 81.79
C MET A 1 -28.11 -18.14 80.89
N PHE A 2 -27.80 -18.09 79.58
CA PHE A 2 -28.36 -17.15 78.57
C PHE A 2 -28.04 -15.64 78.78
N LYS A 3 -27.83 -14.77 77.80
CA LYS A 3 -27.50 -14.80 76.36
C LYS A 3 -27.20 -13.32 75.99
N ARG A 4 -26.31 -13.11 75.01
CA ARG A 4 -26.20 -11.94 74.10
C ARG A 4 -25.66 -10.61 74.66
N PHE A 5 -24.42 -10.31 74.28
CA PHE A 5 -23.83 -8.97 74.23
C PHE A 5 -24.12 -8.32 72.85
N PRO A 6 -24.61 -7.07 72.84
CA PRO A 6 -24.22 -6.08 71.85
C PRO A 6 -23.55 -4.88 72.57
N TYR A 7 -23.33 -3.78 71.82
CA TYR A 7 -22.78 -2.47 72.22
C TYR A 7 -21.31 -2.22 71.84
N ALA A 8 -21.21 -1.54 70.70
CA ALA A 8 -20.11 -0.70 70.31
C ALA A 8 -19.96 0.48 71.29
N VAL A 9 -18.72 0.85 71.68
CA VAL A 9 -18.28 2.22 72.00
C VAL A 9 -16.74 2.26 71.95
N ALA A 10 -16.21 3.10 71.04
CA ALA A 10 -15.02 3.97 71.10
C ALA A 10 -13.63 3.38 71.53
N VAL A 11 -12.46 3.98 71.33
CA VAL A 11 -11.98 5.36 71.22
C VAL A 11 -10.59 5.31 70.51
N LEU A 12 -10.10 6.47 70.05
CA LEU A 12 -8.73 6.98 70.34
C LEU A 12 -7.73 7.01 69.17
N GLY A 13 -7.20 8.22 68.92
CA GLY A 13 -5.78 8.38 68.62
C GLY A 13 -5.39 9.22 67.42
N CYS A 14 -5.66 10.53 67.45
CA CYS A 14 -4.87 11.50 66.68
C CYS A 14 -3.49 11.64 67.34
N ALA A 15 -2.43 11.25 66.62
CA ALA A 15 -1.05 11.62 66.97
C ALA A 15 -0.29 11.98 65.67
N VAL A 16 -0.07 13.28 65.50
CA VAL A 16 0.77 13.89 64.47
C VAL A 16 2.23 13.61 64.82
N VAL A 17 2.99 13.03 63.90
CA VAL A 17 4.46 12.92 63.98
C VAL A 17 5.06 13.61 62.77
N LEU A 18 5.75 14.73 63.04
CA LEU A 18 6.67 15.43 62.16
C LEU A 18 8.05 14.75 62.24
N MET A 19 8.51 14.13 61.16
CA MET A 19 9.92 13.95 60.81
C MET A 19 9.97 13.93 59.27
N GLY A 20 10.65 14.85 58.58
CA GLY A 20 12.11 14.95 58.59
C GLY A 20 12.63 14.28 57.31
N GLY A 21 12.65 15.01 56.20
CA GLY A 21 13.17 14.53 54.91
C GLY A 21 14.15 15.54 54.33
N CYS A 22 15.44 15.21 54.38
CA CYS A 22 16.55 15.95 53.78
C CYS A 22 16.30 16.19 52.29
N GLN A 23 16.30 17.46 51.87
CA GLN A 23 16.45 17.82 50.46
C GLN A 23 17.94 17.70 50.11
N VAL A 24 18.31 16.58 49.50
CA VAL A 24 19.51 16.50 48.68
C VAL A 24 19.17 17.25 47.39
N ALA A 25 19.71 18.45 47.24
CA ALA A 25 19.72 19.15 45.97
C ALA A 25 20.74 18.46 45.05
N GLU A 26 20.30 17.39 44.37
CA GLU A 26 20.98 16.93 43.17
C GLU A 26 20.74 17.98 42.10
N ASP A 27 21.81 18.67 41.73
CA ASP A 27 21.91 19.53 40.56
C ASP A 27 21.66 18.64 39.33
N LEU A 28 20.37 18.41 39.03
CA LEU A 28 19.92 17.82 37.78
C LEU A 28 20.24 18.85 36.71
N GLY A 29 21.45 18.74 36.17
CA GLY A 29 21.94 19.37 34.95
C GLY A 29 21.05 19.01 33.76
N LEU A 30 19.82 19.52 33.78
CA LEU A 30 18.91 19.64 32.65
C LEU A 30 19.40 20.81 31.79
N GLY A 31 20.65 20.69 31.32
CA GLY A 31 20.98 21.17 30.00
C GLY A 31 20.13 20.33 29.05
N GLY A 32 18.95 20.83 28.69
CA GLY A 32 18.10 20.20 27.70
C GLY A 32 18.94 19.85 26.47
N PRO A 33 18.67 18.73 25.79
CA PRO A 33 19.48 18.33 24.65
C PRO A 33 19.50 19.51 23.68
N ALA A 34 20.69 20.09 23.50
CA ALA A 34 20.93 21.10 22.49
C ALA A 34 20.30 20.56 21.22
N THR A 35 19.30 21.27 20.69
CA THR A 35 18.60 20.91 19.47
C THR A 35 19.66 20.58 18.45
N ALA A 36 19.88 19.28 18.20
CA ALA A 36 20.94 18.84 17.32
C ALA A 36 20.65 19.49 15.98
N GLN A 37 21.42 20.51 15.63
CA GLN A 37 21.29 21.17 14.34
C GLN A 37 21.44 20.04 13.31
N PRO A 38 20.50 19.91 12.35
CA PRO A 38 20.60 18.86 11.36
C PRO A 38 21.98 18.96 10.73
N VAL A 39 22.76 17.89 10.86
CA VAL A 39 24.14 17.81 10.37
C VAL A 39 24.12 18.27 8.92
N ARG A 40 24.90 19.32 8.62
CA ARG A 40 24.99 19.90 7.28
C ARG A 40 25.40 18.81 6.31
N ALA A 41 24.48 18.33 5.48
CA ALA A 41 24.87 17.55 4.32
C ALA A 41 25.70 18.50 3.43
N PRO A 42 26.98 18.20 3.18
CA PRO A 42 27.83 19.05 2.35
C PRO A 42 27.16 19.18 0.98
N VAL A 43 26.87 20.42 0.60
CA VAL A 43 26.30 20.73 -0.70
C VAL A 43 27.40 20.51 -1.74
N PRO A 44 27.18 19.73 -2.81
CA PRO A 44 28.17 19.60 -3.89
C PRO A 44 28.55 20.98 -4.43
N SER A 45 29.85 21.23 -4.65
CA SER A 45 30.35 22.53 -5.14
C SER A 45 29.74 22.95 -6.48
N GLY A 46 29.26 21.99 -7.28
CA GLY A 46 28.62 22.25 -8.57
C GLY A 46 27.20 22.84 -8.52
N ILE A 47 26.58 22.95 -7.34
CA ILE A 47 25.23 23.56 -7.19
C ILE A 47 25.24 24.79 -6.28
N ALA A 48 26.41 25.25 -5.82
CA ALA A 48 26.56 26.45 -5.00
C ALA A 48 26.06 27.70 -5.75
N GLY A 49 25.32 28.57 -5.06
CA GLY A 49 24.69 29.76 -5.61
C GLY A 49 23.40 29.52 -6.41
N THR A 50 22.92 28.27 -6.52
CA THR A 50 21.69 27.94 -7.26
C THR A 50 20.50 27.70 -6.33
N VAL A 51 19.27 27.74 -6.87
CA VAL A 51 18.06 27.35 -6.12
C VAL A 51 18.17 25.91 -5.58
N SER A 52 18.92 25.04 -6.26
CA SER A 52 19.14 23.66 -5.83
C SER A 52 20.04 23.52 -4.59
N GLU A 53 20.81 24.56 -4.23
CA GLU A 53 21.56 24.60 -2.97
C GLU A 53 20.60 24.70 -1.77
N TYR A 54 19.58 25.56 -1.90
CA TYR A 54 18.68 25.90 -0.79
C TYR A 54 17.43 25.04 -0.76
N ALA A 55 17.01 24.49 -1.89
CA ALA A 55 15.77 23.75 -2.00
C ALA A 55 15.92 22.46 -2.82
N HIS A 56 15.05 21.50 -2.53
CA HIS A 56 14.99 20.22 -3.23
C HIS A 56 13.56 19.94 -3.68
N LEU A 57 13.44 19.23 -4.80
CA LEU A 57 12.16 18.89 -5.40
C LEU A 57 11.59 17.64 -4.74
N VAL A 58 10.39 17.74 -4.19
CA VAL A 58 9.66 16.64 -3.56
C VAL A 58 8.50 16.22 -4.45
N GLY A 59 8.30 14.91 -4.56
CA GLY A 59 7.24 14.35 -5.40
C GLY A 59 7.62 14.28 -6.89
N TYR A 60 8.92 14.24 -7.21
CA TYR A 60 9.43 14.00 -8.56
C TYR A 60 9.94 12.56 -8.76
N ASP A 61 9.78 11.68 -7.78
CA ASP A 61 10.25 10.30 -7.91
C ASP A 61 9.31 9.43 -8.74
N VAL A 62 9.89 8.43 -9.41
CA VAL A 62 9.12 7.37 -10.08
C VAL A 62 8.41 6.54 -9.02
N ILE A 63 7.09 6.39 -9.18
CA ILE A 63 6.30 5.58 -8.25
C ILE A 63 6.11 4.18 -8.82
N VAL A 64 6.61 3.19 -8.09
CA VAL A 64 6.31 1.78 -8.36
C VAL A 64 4.94 1.45 -7.80
N VAL A 65 4.03 1.00 -8.66
CA VAL A 65 2.72 0.51 -8.26
C VAL A 65 2.59 -0.98 -8.48
N ARG A 66 1.87 -1.64 -7.58
CA ARG A 66 1.55 -3.08 -7.64
C ARG A 66 0.08 -3.31 -7.35
N GLY A 67 -0.48 -4.36 -7.91
CA GLY A 67 -1.83 -4.79 -7.62
C GLY A 67 -2.08 -6.23 -8.02
N TYR A 68 -3.28 -6.71 -7.74
CA TYR A 68 -3.74 -8.01 -8.21
C TYR A 68 -4.98 -7.80 -9.07
N GLY A 69 -5.08 -8.57 -10.14
CA GLY A 69 -6.19 -8.50 -11.07
C GLY A 69 -6.68 -9.87 -11.48
N LEU A 70 -7.84 -9.88 -12.13
CA LEU A 70 -8.40 -11.05 -12.79
C LEU A 70 -8.34 -10.83 -14.30
N VAL A 71 -7.79 -11.81 -15.01
CA VAL A 71 -7.80 -11.87 -16.47
C VAL A 71 -8.89 -12.84 -16.89
N VAL A 72 -9.65 -12.49 -17.91
CA VAL A 72 -10.74 -13.29 -18.48
C VAL A 72 -10.48 -13.56 -19.96
N GLY A 73 -11.14 -14.58 -20.53
CA GLY A 73 -11.00 -14.93 -21.95
C GLY A 73 -9.75 -15.74 -22.27
N LEU A 74 -9.28 -16.56 -21.33
CA LEU A 74 -8.12 -17.45 -21.51
C LEU A 74 -8.51 -18.87 -21.96
N GLY A 75 -9.79 -19.17 -22.07
CA GLY A 75 -10.32 -20.48 -22.45
C GLY A 75 -9.87 -21.58 -21.49
N THR A 76 -8.91 -22.39 -21.90
CA THR A 76 -8.38 -23.51 -21.10
C THR A 76 -6.97 -23.25 -20.56
N THR A 77 -6.38 -22.07 -20.81
CA THR A 77 -5.00 -21.77 -20.38
C THR A 77 -4.92 -21.00 -19.06
N GLY A 78 -6.06 -20.71 -18.43
CA GLY A 78 -6.14 -20.02 -17.14
C GLY A 78 -5.95 -20.94 -15.93
N SER A 79 -6.51 -20.55 -14.79
CA SER A 79 -6.40 -21.25 -13.50
C SER A 79 -7.47 -20.79 -12.51
N ALA A 80 -8.18 -21.74 -11.92
CA ALA A 80 -9.07 -21.53 -10.77
C ALA A 80 -8.34 -21.49 -9.42
N GLU A 81 -7.03 -21.77 -9.41
CA GLU A 81 -6.23 -21.74 -8.19
C GLU A 81 -5.88 -20.30 -7.83
N ALA A 82 -6.29 -19.90 -6.63
CA ALA A 82 -5.88 -18.65 -6.02
C ALA A 82 -5.89 -18.78 -4.49
N PRO A 83 -4.91 -18.20 -3.78
CA PRO A 83 -4.91 -18.18 -2.32
C PRO A 83 -6.22 -17.63 -1.75
N PRO A 84 -6.77 -18.19 -0.66
CA PRO A 84 -8.06 -17.75 -0.10
C PRO A 84 -8.12 -16.25 0.22
N ALA A 85 -7.04 -15.68 0.73
CA ALA A 85 -6.92 -14.24 1.00
C ALA A 85 -7.08 -13.39 -0.27
N LEU A 86 -6.50 -13.85 -1.39
CA LEU A 86 -6.58 -13.16 -2.66
C LEU A 86 -7.96 -13.28 -3.29
N ARG A 87 -8.61 -14.44 -3.17
CA ARG A 87 -10.00 -14.64 -3.62
C ARG A 87 -10.96 -13.69 -2.91
N LYS A 88 -10.80 -13.51 -1.59
CA LYS A 88 -11.60 -12.55 -0.82
C LYS A 88 -11.38 -11.12 -1.30
N TYR A 89 -10.13 -10.69 -1.43
CA TYR A 89 -9.77 -9.36 -1.93
C TYR A 89 -10.35 -9.09 -3.32
N LEU A 90 -10.14 -10.01 -4.27
CA LEU A 90 -10.64 -9.87 -5.64
C LEU A 90 -12.17 -9.89 -5.69
N GLY A 91 -12.82 -10.72 -4.86
CA GLY A 91 -14.28 -10.73 -4.74
C GLY A 91 -14.84 -9.38 -4.25
N GLU A 92 -14.19 -8.76 -3.27
CA GLU A 92 -14.55 -7.41 -2.78
C GLU A 92 -14.32 -6.35 -3.86
N GLN A 93 -13.20 -6.41 -4.58
CA GLN A 93 -12.90 -5.50 -5.70
C GLN A 93 -13.93 -5.63 -6.84
N MET A 94 -14.30 -6.85 -7.24
CA MET A 94 -15.31 -7.08 -8.26
C MET A 94 -16.70 -6.56 -7.87
N ARG A 95 -17.07 -6.72 -6.58
CA ARG A 95 -18.31 -6.13 -6.05
C ARG A 95 -18.27 -4.61 -6.07
N LYS A 96 -17.13 -4.02 -5.68
CA LYS A 96 -16.92 -2.56 -5.67
C LYS A 96 -17.04 -1.95 -7.07
N HIS A 97 -16.46 -2.60 -8.08
CA HIS A 97 -16.47 -2.13 -9.47
C HIS A 97 -17.67 -2.63 -10.29
N LYS A 98 -18.65 -3.28 -9.65
CA LYS A 98 -19.86 -3.83 -10.29
C LYS A 98 -19.57 -4.75 -11.49
N LEU A 99 -18.41 -5.41 -11.49
CA LEU A 99 -17.93 -6.26 -12.59
C LEU A 99 -18.75 -7.56 -12.76
N ALA A 100 -19.66 -7.84 -11.83
CA ALA A 100 -20.52 -9.01 -11.76
C ALA A 100 -21.91 -8.64 -11.21
N SER A 101 -22.42 -7.46 -11.56
CA SER A 101 -23.74 -7.01 -11.10
C SER A 101 -24.84 -7.53 -12.03
N PRO A 102 -25.95 -8.09 -11.49
CA PRO A 102 -27.14 -8.42 -12.28
C PRO A 102 -27.70 -7.22 -13.07
N MET A 103 -27.47 -5.99 -12.59
CA MET A 103 -27.84 -4.76 -13.30
C MET A 103 -26.95 -4.43 -14.51
N ALA A 104 -25.76 -5.03 -14.62
CA ALA A 104 -24.81 -4.78 -15.72
C ALA A 104 -24.99 -5.75 -16.90
N GLY A 105 -26.05 -6.57 -16.92
CA GLY A 105 -26.32 -7.55 -17.98
C GLY A 105 -25.58 -8.88 -17.85
N THR A 106 -24.73 -9.05 -16.82
CA THR A 106 -23.95 -10.26 -16.52
C THR A 106 -24.49 -11.04 -15.31
N GLY A 107 -25.80 -11.01 -15.08
CA GLY A 107 -26.43 -11.56 -13.86
C GLY A 107 -26.24 -13.05 -13.56
N MET A 108 -25.68 -13.83 -14.50
CA MET A 108 -25.32 -15.23 -14.27
C MET A 108 -23.88 -15.45 -13.74
N LEU A 109 -23.01 -14.44 -13.84
CA LEU A 109 -21.63 -14.53 -13.35
C LEU A 109 -21.53 -13.91 -11.96
N THR A 110 -21.29 -14.76 -10.95
CA THR A 110 -20.90 -14.30 -9.61
C THR A 110 -19.37 -14.20 -9.53
N PRO A 111 -18.81 -13.26 -8.73
CA PRO A 111 -17.35 -13.15 -8.57
C PRO A 111 -16.69 -14.46 -8.14
N GLY A 112 -17.39 -15.25 -7.32
CA GLY A 112 -16.91 -16.57 -6.87
C GLY A 112 -16.83 -17.59 -8.01
N ARG A 113 -17.81 -17.59 -8.93
CA ARG A 113 -17.77 -18.45 -10.12
C ARG A 113 -16.67 -18.05 -11.07
N MET A 114 -16.51 -16.75 -11.33
CA MET A 114 -15.42 -16.24 -12.18
C MET A 114 -14.06 -16.70 -11.66
N LEU A 115 -13.78 -16.51 -10.36
CA LEU A 115 -12.53 -16.96 -9.74
C LEU A 115 -12.34 -18.48 -9.69
N ALA A 116 -13.39 -19.26 -9.94
CA ALA A 116 -13.34 -20.72 -9.96
C ALA A 116 -13.31 -21.29 -11.39
N ASP A 117 -13.34 -20.42 -12.41
CA ASP A 117 -13.38 -20.81 -13.81
C ASP A 117 -11.97 -20.93 -14.40
N MET A 118 -11.76 -21.94 -15.26
CA MET A 118 -10.53 -22.16 -16.02
C MET A 118 -10.32 -21.08 -17.10
N ASP A 119 -11.38 -20.39 -17.53
CA ASP A 119 -11.28 -19.26 -18.46
C ASP A 119 -10.62 -18.02 -17.84
N THR A 120 -10.43 -18.01 -16.52
CA THR A 120 -9.85 -16.88 -15.81
C THR A 120 -8.50 -17.21 -15.20
N ALA A 121 -7.67 -16.20 -14.98
CA ALA A 121 -6.44 -16.34 -14.22
C ALA A 121 -6.20 -15.14 -13.31
N VAL A 122 -5.71 -15.41 -12.11
CA VAL A 122 -5.28 -14.36 -11.19
C VAL A 122 -3.86 -13.94 -11.50
N VAL A 123 -3.66 -12.64 -11.66
CA VAL A 123 -2.38 -12.06 -12.08
C VAL A 123 -1.88 -11.00 -11.10
N VAL A 124 -0.56 -10.86 -11.05
CA VAL A 124 0.15 -9.77 -10.41
C VAL A 124 0.39 -8.67 -11.43
N LEU A 125 0.02 -7.46 -11.07
CA LEU A 125 0.21 -6.26 -11.87
C LEU A 125 1.35 -5.45 -11.29
N ARG A 126 2.23 -4.95 -12.16
CA ARG A 126 3.29 -4.00 -11.83
C ARG A 126 3.24 -2.85 -12.82
N GLY A 127 3.49 -1.64 -12.35
CA GLY A 127 3.58 -0.48 -13.21
C GLY A 127 4.53 0.55 -12.64
N LEU A 128 5.05 1.38 -13.53
CA LEU A 128 5.89 2.51 -13.18
C LEU A 128 5.15 3.77 -13.59
N ILE A 129 4.75 4.55 -12.59
CA ILE A 129 4.17 5.87 -12.83
C ILE A 129 5.35 6.83 -13.04
N PRO A 130 5.42 7.51 -14.20
CA PRO A 130 6.47 8.49 -14.45
C PRO A 130 6.50 9.59 -13.40
N ALA A 131 7.70 10.11 -13.13
CA ALA A 131 7.91 11.30 -12.33
C ALA A 131 7.00 12.44 -12.79
N ALA A 132 6.43 13.19 -11.84
CA ALA A 132 5.60 14.36 -12.12
C ALA A 132 4.35 14.11 -12.99
N ALA A 133 3.92 12.86 -13.20
CA ALA A 133 2.77 12.56 -14.05
C ALA A 133 1.45 13.09 -13.45
N PRO A 134 0.64 13.86 -14.21
CA PRO A 134 -0.64 14.35 -13.72
C PRO A 134 -1.68 13.21 -13.62
N ARG A 135 -2.73 13.45 -12.82
CA ARG A 135 -3.90 12.56 -12.76
C ARG A 135 -4.49 12.39 -14.17
N GLY A 136 -4.85 11.16 -14.53
CA GLY A 136 -5.40 10.81 -15.83
C GLY A 136 -4.36 10.38 -16.86
N THR A 137 -3.06 10.59 -16.60
CA THR A 137 -1.99 10.09 -17.46
C THR A 137 -2.06 8.57 -17.55
N ARG A 138 -1.82 8.06 -18.76
CA ARG A 138 -1.75 6.63 -19.02
C ARG A 138 -0.32 6.13 -18.92
N PHE A 139 -0.16 4.88 -18.49
CA PHE A 139 1.13 4.23 -18.40
C PHE A 139 0.98 2.72 -18.67
N ASP A 140 2.09 2.08 -18.97
CA ASP A 140 2.12 0.66 -19.28
C ASP A 140 2.08 -0.19 -18.02
N LEU A 141 1.39 -1.32 -18.11
CA LEU A 141 1.35 -2.31 -17.05
C LEU A 141 2.08 -3.57 -17.48
N TYR A 142 2.83 -4.13 -16.54
CA TYR A 142 3.43 -5.45 -16.62
C TYR A 142 2.52 -6.41 -15.87
N VAL A 143 2.19 -7.52 -16.53
CA VAL A 143 1.30 -8.54 -16.01
C VAL A 143 2.06 -9.83 -15.91
N GLU A 144 1.90 -10.53 -14.79
CA GLU A 144 2.50 -11.84 -14.56
C GLU A 144 1.47 -12.75 -13.89
N ALA A 145 1.31 -13.97 -14.39
CA ALA A 145 0.46 -14.95 -13.74
C ALA A 145 0.98 -15.23 -12.32
N LEU A 146 0.06 -15.44 -11.37
CA LEU A 146 0.47 -15.74 -9.99
C LEU A 146 1.39 -16.98 -9.96
N PRO A 147 2.52 -16.95 -9.23
CA PRO A 147 3.40 -18.09 -9.11
C PRO A 147 2.66 -19.26 -8.46
N SER A 148 3.07 -20.49 -8.80
CA SER A 148 2.46 -21.72 -8.28
C SER A 148 0.97 -21.89 -8.63
N THR A 149 0.54 -21.36 -9.78
CA THR A 149 -0.78 -21.65 -10.37
C THR A 149 -0.64 -22.44 -11.67
N GLN A 150 -1.72 -23.13 -12.08
CA GLN A 150 -1.83 -23.91 -13.32
C GLN A 150 -1.90 -23.07 -14.61
N THR A 151 -1.81 -21.74 -14.51
CA THR A 151 -1.89 -20.82 -15.66
C THR A 151 -0.79 -21.13 -16.68
N THR A 152 -1.19 -21.50 -17.89
CA THR A 152 -0.26 -21.89 -18.97
C THR A 152 0.08 -20.71 -19.88
N SER A 153 -0.89 -19.85 -20.19
CA SER A 153 -0.72 -18.69 -21.08
C SER A 153 -1.67 -17.57 -20.70
N LEU A 154 -1.21 -16.31 -20.83
CA LEU A 154 -2.03 -15.10 -20.71
C LEU A 154 -2.43 -14.51 -22.07
N ASP A 155 -2.13 -15.22 -23.16
CA ASP A 155 -2.40 -14.77 -24.51
C ASP A 155 -3.91 -14.65 -24.78
N GLY A 156 -4.31 -13.61 -25.53
CA GLY A 156 -5.72 -13.28 -25.81
C GLY A 156 -6.53 -12.78 -24.60
N GLY A 157 -5.94 -12.78 -23.39
CA GLY A 157 -6.64 -12.40 -22.17
C GLY A 157 -6.94 -10.91 -22.05
N MET A 158 -8.05 -10.58 -21.39
CA MET A 158 -8.40 -9.22 -21.02
C MET A 158 -8.36 -9.03 -19.50
N LEU A 159 -7.58 -8.05 -19.05
CA LEU A 159 -7.53 -7.64 -17.65
C LEU A 159 -8.78 -6.83 -17.29
N MET A 160 -9.52 -7.34 -16.29
CA MET A 160 -10.62 -6.61 -15.68
C MET A 160 -10.12 -5.43 -14.84
N THR A 161 -11.00 -4.46 -14.56
CA THR A 161 -10.67 -3.28 -13.74
C THR A 161 -10.04 -3.70 -12.40
N ALA A 162 -8.77 -3.33 -12.21
CA ALA A 162 -7.99 -3.64 -11.03
C ALA A 162 -7.42 -2.37 -10.39
N GLU A 163 -7.35 -2.34 -9.07
CA GLU A 163 -6.74 -1.24 -8.32
C GLU A 163 -5.24 -1.50 -8.13
N LEU A 164 -4.44 -0.46 -8.40
CA LEU A 164 -3.00 -0.46 -8.20
C LEU A 164 -2.67 0.41 -6.98
N HIS A 165 -1.83 -0.13 -6.10
CA HIS A 165 -1.42 0.45 -4.84
C HIS A 165 0.09 0.68 -4.84
N LEU A 166 0.59 1.44 -3.87
CA LEU A 166 2.01 1.72 -3.76
C LEU A 166 2.80 0.43 -3.49
N GLY A 167 3.84 0.17 -4.28
CA GLY A 167 4.62 -1.07 -4.28
C GLY A 167 5.63 -1.20 -3.13
N VAL A 168 5.31 -0.76 -1.92
CA VAL A 168 6.21 -0.86 -0.75
C VAL A 168 6.01 -2.22 -0.08
N GLY A 169 6.82 -3.21 -0.49
CA GLY A 169 7.11 -4.45 0.26
C GLY A 169 5.93 -5.31 0.76
N GLY A 170 4.71 -5.06 0.31
CA GLY A 170 3.51 -5.55 0.98
C GLY A 170 3.09 -6.96 0.61
N SER A 171 2.87 -7.80 1.63
CA SER A 171 1.98 -8.96 1.52
C SER A 171 0.58 -8.53 1.06
N ILE A 172 -0.25 -9.48 0.60
CA ILE A 172 -1.61 -9.23 0.08
C ILE A 172 -2.43 -8.32 1.03
N GLY A 173 -2.29 -8.50 2.36
CA GLY A 173 -2.98 -7.69 3.37
C GLY A 173 -2.50 -6.24 3.51
N ALA A 174 -1.28 -5.92 3.08
CA ALA A 174 -0.76 -4.55 3.06
C ALA A 174 -1.29 -3.77 1.85
N ILE A 175 -1.42 -4.43 0.70
CA ILE A 175 -1.94 -3.84 -0.55
C ILE A 175 -3.42 -3.48 -0.38
N SER A 176 -4.23 -4.35 0.23
CA SER A 176 -5.66 -4.09 0.42
C SER A 176 -5.98 -2.90 1.33
N ARG A 177 -5.07 -2.50 2.21
CA ARG A 177 -5.27 -1.38 3.17
C ARG A 177 -4.77 -0.04 2.65
N THR A 178 -3.91 -0.06 1.62
CA THR A 178 -3.38 1.17 1.04
C THR A 178 -4.38 1.78 0.06
N LYS A 179 -4.36 3.10 -0.07
CA LYS A 179 -5.23 3.79 -1.02
C LYS A 179 -4.79 3.50 -2.45
N SER A 180 -5.73 3.26 -3.36
CA SER A 180 -5.44 3.10 -4.79
C SER A 180 -4.80 4.37 -5.36
N TRP A 181 -3.71 4.20 -6.09
CA TRP A 181 -2.93 5.22 -6.80
C TRP A 181 -3.25 5.29 -8.29
N ALA A 182 -3.57 4.14 -8.88
CA ALA A 182 -3.93 4.01 -10.27
C ALA A 182 -4.94 2.86 -10.44
N MET A 183 -5.58 2.82 -11.60
CA MET A 183 -6.42 1.71 -12.05
C MET A 183 -5.81 1.08 -13.30
N GLY A 184 -5.91 -0.23 -13.42
CA GLY A 184 -5.46 -0.98 -14.59
C GLY A 184 -6.61 -1.73 -15.27
N ARG A 185 -6.64 -1.72 -16.60
CA ARG A 185 -7.55 -2.51 -17.44
C ARG A 185 -7.01 -2.61 -18.87
N GLY A 186 -7.43 -3.63 -19.62
CA GLY A 186 -7.17 -3.71 -21.06
C GLY A 186 -6.74 -5.09 -21.53
N ALA A 187 -6.53 -5.22 -22.84
CA ALA A 187 -6.06 -6.45 -23.47
C ALA A 187 -4.58 -6.68 -23.16
N ILE A 188 -4.23 -7.93 -22.87
CA ILE A 188 -2.85 -8.33 -22.58
C ILE A 188 -2.16 -8.67 -23.88
N PHE A 189 -0.99 -8.07 -24.07
CA PHE A 189 -0.06 -8.43 -25.12
C PHE A 189 1.01 -9.35 -24.54
N VAL A 190 1.01 -10.60 -24.99
CA VAL A 190 2.05 -11.58 -24.69
C VAL A 190 3.04 -11.62 -25.86
N ASN A 191 4.33 -11.81 -25.58
CA ASN A 191 5.33 -11.96 -26.63
C ASN A 191 5.08 -13.27 -27.42
N PRO A 192 4.79 -13.20 -28.74
CA PRO A 192 4.53 -14.40 -29.54
C PRO A 192 5.80 -15.22 -29.84
N PHE A 193 6.98 -14.63 -29.65
CA PHE A 193 8.28 -15.30 -29.80
C PHE A 193 8.90 -15.52 -28.42
N PRO A 194 8.40 -16.50 -27.65
CA PRO A 194 9.05 -16.83 -26.41
C PRO A 194 10.46 -17.35 -26.72
N GLY A 195 11.45 -16.91 -25.94
CA GLY A 195 12.68 -17.64 -25.79
C GLY A 195 12.41 -19.08 -25.33
N THR A 196 13.45 -19.87 -25.12
CA THR A 196 13.34 -21.29 -24.73
C THR A 196 12.58 -21.53 -23.40
N GLY A 197 12.18 -20.48 -22.67
CA GLY A 197 11.45 -20.55 -21.39
C GLY A 197 9.92 -20.48 -21.50
N LYS A 198 9.22 -21.45 -20.86
CA LYS A 198 7.75 -21.45 -20.70
C LYS A 198 7.20 -20.24 -19.92
N THR A 199 8.03 -19.59 -19.11
CA THR A 199 7.65 -18.44 -18.26
C THR A 199 7.20 -17.23 -19.09
N GLU A 200 7.70 -17.09 -20.32
CA GLU A 200 7.45 -15.91 -21.14
C GLU A 200 5.98 -15.80 -21.61
N ARG A 201 5.27 -16.92 -21.74
CA ARG A 201 3.83 -16.91 -22.07
C ARG A 201 2.93 -16.59 -20.87
N ARG A 202 3.47 -16.71 -19.66
CA ARG A 202 2.79 -16.37 -18.39
C ARG A 202 3.02 -14.91 -17.99
N ALA A 203 3.77 -14.16 -18.79
CA ALA A 203 4.02 -12.75 -18.60
C ALA A 203 3.56 -11.98 -19.84
N GLY A 204 3.09 -10.76 -19.62
CA GLY A 204 2.61 -9.90 -20.68
C GLY A 204 2.70 -8.44 -20.31
N ARG A 205 2.34 -7.57 -21.26
CA ARG A 205 2.25 -6.14 -21.07
C ARG A 205 0.89 -5.65 -21.52
N ILE A 206 0.38 -4.60 -20.87
CA ILE A 206 -0.81 -3.88 -21.30
C ILE A 206 -0.36 -2.45 -21.62
N PRO A 207 -0.10 -2.14 -22.90
CA PRO A 207 0.26 -0.79 -23.32
C PRO A 207 -0.85 0.19 -22.94
N ASN A 208 -0.49 1.29 -22.29
CA ASN A 208 -1.43 2.32 -21.81
C ASN A 208 -2.60 1.78 -20.96
N GLY A 209 -2.45 0.61 -20.33
CA GLY A 209 -3.50 -0.03 -19.53
C GLY A 209 -3.73 0.60 -18.17
N GLY A 210 -2.72 1.29 -17.64
CA GLY A 210 -2.77 1.99 -16.37
C GLY A 210 -3.28 3.41 -16.53
N VAL A 211 -4.12 3.89 -15.61
CA VAL A 211 -4.56 5.29 -15.52
C VAL A 211 -4.35 5.78 -14.10
N ILE A 212 -3.63 6.90 -13.96
CA ILE A 212 -3.37 7.51 -12.66
C ILE A 212 -4.66 8.13 -12.10
N THR A 213 -5.06 7.74 -10.89
CA THR A 213 -6.25 8.28 -10.23
C THR A 213 -5.92 9.33 -9.18
N ARG A 214 -4.72 9.30 -8.62
CA ARG A 214 -4.25 10.25 -7.61
C ARG A 214 -3.39 11.35 -8.23
N LYS A 215 -3.59 12.58 -7.77
CA LYS A 215 -2.65 13.66 -8.04
C LYS A 215 -1.50 13.58 -7.03
N GLN A 216 -0.27 13.62 -7.54
CA GLN A 216 0.94 13.82 -6.76
C GLN A 216 1.30 15.30 -6.81
N PRO A 217 1.29 16.03 -5.68
CA PRO A 217 1.76 17.40 -5.67
C PRO A 217 3.27 17.42 -5.80
N ILE A 218 3.77 18.20 -6.75
CA ILE A 218 5.19 18.54 -6.85
C ILE A 218 5.39 19.80 -6.02
N ARG A 219 6.38 19.77 -5.12
CA ARG A 219 6.69 20.92 -4.26
C ARG A 219 8.18 21.12 -4.19
N LEU A 220 8.59 22.37 -4.05
CA LEU A 220 9.96 22.72 -3.76
C LEU A 220 10.06 22.94 -2.25
N GLU A 221 10.83 22.08 -1.58
CA GLU A 221 11.01 22.13 -0.13
C GLU A 221 12.41 22.66 0.20
N LEU A 222 12.47 23.64 1.10
CA LEU A 222 13.75 24.16 1.56
C LEU A 222 14.50 23.07 2.32
N ARG A 223 15.80 22.91 2.02
CA ARG A 223 16.69 21.99 2.75
C ARG A 223 16.84 22.40 4.21
N ARG A 224 16.65 23.69 4.51
CA ARG A 224 16.64 24.27 5.85
C ARG A 224 15.36 25.05 6.06
N SER A 225 14.65 24.77 7.14
CA SER A 225 13.59 25.64 7.64
C SER A 225 14.20 26.93 8.17
N ASP A 226 13.77 28.07 7.63
CA ASP A 226 14.14 29.39 8.14
C ASP A 226 12.88 30.08 8.68
N PHE A 227 12.35 29.55 9.77
CA PHE A 227 11.29 30.23 10.51
C PHE A 227 11.97 31.22 11.45
N ARG A 228 11.82 32.53 11.21
CA ARG A 228 12.09 33.54 12.23
C ARG A 228 10.98 33.44 13.30
N THR A 229 11.32 32.91 14.47
CA THR A 229 10.56 33.13 15.72
C THR A 229 10.90 34.47 16.31
#